data_AF-A3D8U7-F1
#
_entry.id   AF-A3D8U7-F1
#
_cell.length_a   1.000
_cell.length_b   1.000
_cell.length_c   1.000
_cell.angle_alpha   90.00
_cell.angle_beta   90.00
_cell.angle_gamma   90.00
#
_symmetry.space_group_name_H-M   'P 1'
#
loop_
_entity.id
_entity.type
_entity.pdbx_description
1 polymer ?
#
loop_
_entity_poly.entity_id
_entity_poly.type
_entity_poly.pdbx_seq_one_letter_code
_entity_poly.pdbx_strand_id
1 'polypeptide(L)'
;MNIEFLSKVEALNDEYCSIEIDTCLESIALPFWSLEEIESGLNLREEWEVPDNLVPFQGDWHELLCLDADTGKVIYINDDREVVFSWPNTEEFLASLSKEEVVYDTEPEIISAWIDPDLLAKANDFKNKL
;
A
#
# COMPACT_ATOMS: atom_id res chain seq x y z
N MET A 1 4.88 -14.97 -15.77
CA MET A 1 4.52 -13.54 -15.69
C MET A 1 3.13 -13.28 -16.24
N ASN A 2 2.17 -12.93 -15.38
CA ASN A 2 0.76 -12.67 -15.72
C ASN A 2 0.58 -11.21 -16.19
N ILE A 3 0.94 -10.94 -17.45
CA ILE A 3 0.89 -9.58 -18.05
C ILE A 3 -0.54 -9.04 -18.09
N GLU A 4 -1.54 -9.91 -18.24
CA GLU A 4 -2.94 -9.49 -18.26
C GLU A 4 -3.37 -8.84 -16.93
N PHE A 5 -2.97 -9.41 -15.80
CA PHE A 5 -3.22 -8.81 -14.49
C PHE A 5 -2.52 -7.45 -14.34
N LEU A 6 -1.20 -7.40 -14.59
CA LEU A 6 -0.39 -6.20 -14.40
C LEU A 6 -0.83 -5.03 -15.27
N SER A 7 -1.32 -5.30 -16.49
CA SER A 7 -1.83 -4.25 -17.40
C SER A 7 -3.19 -3.67 -16.99
N LYS A 8 -3.87 -4.25 -15.99
CA LYS A 8 -5.22 -3.85 -15.57
C LYS A 8 -5.30 -3.43 -14.11
N VAL A 9 -4.25 -3.67 -13.32
CA VAL A 9 -4.28 -3.51 -11.86
C VAL A 9 -4.53 -2.07 -11.42
N GLU A 10 -4.05 -1.08 -12.19
CA GLU A 10 -4.31 0.34 -11.95
C GLU A 10 -5.82 0.66 -11.89
N ALA A 11 -6.64 0.01 -12.74
CA ALA A 11 -8.07 0.27 -12.79
C ALA A 11 -8.80 -0.15 -11.50
N LEU A 12 -8.17 -0.94 -10.64
CA LEU A 12 -8.74 -1.35 -9.35
C LEU A 12 -8.82 -0.16 -8.37
N ASN A 13 -8.00 0.87 -8.56
CA ASN A 13 -8.02 2.09 -7.75
C ASN A 13 -9.36 2.83 -7.80
N ASP A 14 -10.14 2.65 -8.87
CA ASP A 14 -11.45 3.30 -9.04
C ASP A 14 -12.56 2.63 -8.22
N GLU A 15 -12.36 1.38 -7.81
CA GLU A 15 -13.41 0.54 -7.23
C GLU A 15 -13.11 0.11 -5.80
N TYR A 16 -11.85 -0.10 -5.44
CA TYR A 16 -11.43 -0.69 -4.17
C TYR A 16 -10.59 0.28 -3.35
N CYS A 17 -10.83 0.30 -2.04
CA CYS A 17 -10.12 1.18 -1.09
C CYS A 17 -9.52 0.41 0.10
N SER A 18 -9.76 -0.89 0.18
CA SER A 18 -9.25 -1.76 1.24
C SER A 18 -9.01 -3.19 0.74
N ILE A 19 -8.28 -3.95 1.53
CA ILE A 19 -7.89 -5.34 1.25
C ILE A 19 -7.92 -6.18 2.52
N GLU A 20 -8.41 -7.41 2.43
CA GLU A 20 -8.38 -8.37 3.54
C GLU A 20 -7.03 -9.11 3.59
N ILE A 21 -6.31 -8.96 4.70
CA ILE A 21 -5.02 -9.61 4.99
C ILE A 21 -5.17 -10.32 6.33
N ASP A 22 -4.97 -11.64 6.38
CA ASP A 22 -5.09 -12.45 7.61
C ASP A 22 -6.39 -12.18 8.40
N THR A 23 -7.53 -12.06 7.70
CA THR A 23 -8.87 -11.74 8.27
C THR A 23 -9.04 -10.34 8.86
N CYS A 24 -8.05 -9.47 8.65
CA CYS A 24 -8.10 -8.05 8.98
C CYS A 24 -8.31 -7.21 7.72
N LEU A 25 -9.23 -6.25 7.77
CA LEU A 25 -9.45 -5.31 6.68
C LEU A 25 -8.47 -4.14 6.81
N GLU A 26 -7.55 -4.03 5.86
CA GLU A 26 -6.52 -2.99 5.80
C GLU A 26 -6.83 -1.97 4.71
N SER A 27 -6.45 -0.71 4.93
CA SER A 27 -6.66 0.34 3.93
C SER A 27 -5.59 0.29 2.85
N ILE A 28 -5.98 0.41 1.58
CA ILE A 28 -5.05 0.59 0.47
C ILE A 28 -4.63 2.06 0.45
N ALA A 29 -3.58 2.39 1.20
CA ALA A 29 -3.12 3.77 1.37
C ALA A 29 -2.44 4.34 0.12
N LEU A 30 -1.76 3.49 -0.65
CA LEU A 30 -1.08 3.85 -1.90
C LEU A 30 -1.77 3.18 -3.08
N PRO A 31 -1.94 3.88 -4.21
CA PRO A 31 -2.63 3.34 -5.37
C PRO A 31 -1.83 2.21 -6.02
N PHE A 32 -2.54 1.28 -6.64
CA PHE A 32 -1.95 0.35 -7.60
C PHE A 32 -1.29 1.13 -8.74
N TRP A 33 -0.10 0.69 -9.13
CA TRP A 33 0.70 1.34 -10.14
C TRP A 33 0.14 1.12 -11.55
N SER A 34 0.30 2.12 -12.40
CA SER A 34 0.16 2.00 -13.84
C SER A 34 1.22 1.04 -14.42
N LEU A 35 1.00 0.57 -15.65
CA LEU A 35 1.97 -0.29 -16.32
C LEU A 35 3.35 0.38 -16.48
N GLU A 36 3.38 1.70 -16.73
CA GLU A 36 4.62 2.48 -16.85
C GLU A 36 5.36 2.57 -15.50
N GLU A 37 4.63 2.71 -14.40
CA GLU A 37 5.20 2.70 -13.06
C GLU A 37 5.72 1.31 -12.67
N ILE A 38 5.03 0.23 -13.07
CA ILE A 38 5.51 -1.15 -12.89
C ILE A 38 6.83 -1.35 -13.64
N GLU A 39 6.92 -0.92 -14.90
CA GLU A 39 8.16 -0.98 -15.68
C GLU A 39 9.27 -0.15 -15.05
N SER A 40 8.94 1.02 -14.50
CA SER A 40 9.89 1.88 -13.78
C SER A 40 10.37 1.23 -12.48
N GLY A 41 9.47 0.63 -11.70
CA GLY A 41 9.78 -0.07 -10.46
C GLY A 41 10.64 -1.32 -10.69
N LEU A 42 10.45 -2.01 -11.82
CA LEU A 42 11.32 -3.12 -12.22
C LEU A 42 12.79 -2.69 -12.43
N ASN A 43 13.02 -1.46 -12.90
CA ASN A 43 14.38 -0.94 -13.04
C ASN A 43 15.04 -0.57 -11.70
N LEU A 44 14.23 -0.29 -10.67
CA LEU A 44 14.69 0.05 -9.32
C LEU A 44 14.79 -1.17 -8.40
N ARG A 45 14.34 -2.33 -8.88
CA ARG A 45 14.21 -3.56 -8.10
C ARG A 45 15.50 -4.00 -7.42
N GLU A 46 16.63 -3.92 -8.14
CA GLU A 46 17.95 -4.26 -7.60
C GLU A 46 18.36 -3.30 -6.48
N GLU A 47 18.12 -1.99 -6.65
CA GLU A 47 18.41 -0.98 -5.63
C GLU A 47 17.56 -1.17 -4.38
N TRP A 48 16.35 -1.69 -4.55
CA TRP A 48 15.44 -2.02 -3.47
C TRP A 48 15.66 -3.42 -2.89
N GLU A 49 16.64 -4.19 -3.37
CA GLU A 49 16.90 -5.57 -2.91
C GLU A 49 15.69 -6.51 -3.07
N VAL A 50 14.81 -6.23 -4.02
CA VAL A 50 13.63 -7.06 -4.30
C VAL A 50 14.05 -8.24 -5.20
N PRO A 51 13.67 -9.50 -4.89
CA PRO A 51 14.06 -10.66 -5.68
C PRO A 51 13.67 -10.62 -7.16
N ASP A 52 14.49 -11.25 -8.01
CA ASP A 52 14.35 -11.14 -9.47
C ASP A 52 13.06 -11.74 -10.06
N ASN A 53 12.43 -12.64 -9.33
CA ASN A 53 11.14 -13.24 -9.72
C ASN A 53 9.95 -12.37 -9.29
N LEU A 54 10.14 -11.36 -8.44
CA LEU A 54 9.06 -10.49 -7.98
C LEU A 54 8.92 -9.26 -8.87
N VAL A 55 7.68 -8.96 -9.23
CA VAL A 55 7.29 -7.79 -10.01
C VAL A 55 6.43 -6.90 -9.10
N PRO A 56 6.99 -5.81 -8.55
CA PRO A 56 6.23 -4.89 -7.70
C PRO A 56 5.18 -4.15 -8.53
N PHE A 57 3.97 -3.99 -7.98
CA PHE A 57 2.85 -3.33 -8.66
C PHE A 57 2.03 -2.38 -7.77
N GLN A 58 2.40 -2.24 -6.50
CA GLN A 58 1.85 -1.24 -5.58
C GLN A 58 2.81 -1.08 -4.40
N GLY A 59 2.77 0.10 -3.79
CA GLY A 59 3.46 0.38 -2.53
C GLY A 59 4.45 1.54 -2.64
N ASP A 60 5.32 1.64 -1.64
CA ASP A 60 6.54 2.43 -1.69
C ASP A 60 7.73 1.52 -1.36
N TRP A 61 8.96 1.99 -1.53
CA TRP A 61 10.17 1.18 -1.36
C TRP A 61 10.27 0.46 0.02
N HIS A 62 9.48 0.86 1.02
CA HIS A 62 9.37 0.16 2.30
C HIS A 62 8.43 -1.04 2.20
N GLU A 63 7.22 -0.87 1.69
CA GLU A 63 6.20 -1.91 1.65
C GLU A 63 5.67 -2.11 0.24
N LEU A 64 5.77 -3.34 -0.27
CA LEU A 64 5.45 -3.63 -1.67
C LEU A 64 4.50 -4.81 -1.80
N LEU A 65 3.49 -4.65 -2.66
CA LEU A 65 2.78 -5.78 -3.25
C LEU A 65 3.47 -6.19 -4.55
N CYS A 66 3.77 -7.48 -4.66
CA CYS A 66 4.52 -8.06 -5.77
C CYS A 66 3.78 -9.25 -6.37
N LEU A 67 3.85 -9.39 -7.69
CA LEU A 67 3.49 -10.62 -8.38
C LEU A 67 4.74 -11.49 -8.53
N ASP A 68 4.68 -12.72 -8.04
CA ASP A 68 5.70 -13.73 -8.29
C ASP A 68 5.54 -14.26 -9.73
N ALA A 69 6.50 -13.91 -10.59
CA ALA A 69 6.48 -14.24 -12.00
C ALA A 69 6.58 -15.75 -12.29
N ASP A 70 7.15 -16.51 -11.34
CA ASP A 70 7.37 -17.95 -11.45
C ASP A 70 6.15 -18.75 -10.99
N THR A 71 5.53 -18.34 -9.88
CA THR A 71 4.43 -19.08 -9.25
C THR A 71 3.05 -18.50 -9.53
N GLY A 72 2.96 -17.24 -9.92
CA GLY A 72 1.70 -16.51 -10.11
C GLY A 72 1.06 -16.03 -8.80
N LYS A 73 1.72 -16.22 -7.66
CA LYS A 73 1.29 -15.72 -6.35
C LYS A 73 1.37 -14.21 -6.29
N VAL A 74 0.49 -13.60 -5.50
CA VAL A 74 0.67 -12.22 -5.05
C VAL A 74 1.26 -12.24 -3.66
N ILE A 75 2.29 -11.45 -3.41
CA ILE A 75 3.08 -11.46 -2.18
C ILE A 75 3.17 -10.03 -1.67
N TYR A 76 2.88 -9.86 -0.38
CA TYR A 76 3.12 -8.62 0.34
C TYR A 76 4.43 -8.74 1.12
N ILE A 77 5.37 -7.83 0.87
CA ILE A 77 6.68 -7.78 1.52
C ILE A 77 6.88 -6.46 2.26
N ASN A 78 7.62 -6.52 3.37
CA ASN A 78 7.97 -5.35 4.19
C ASN A 78 9.36 -4.77 3.85
N ASP A 79 9.79 -3.80 4.68
CA ASP A 79 11.05 -3.06 4.52
C ASP A 79 12.27 -4.00 4.59
N ASP A 80 12.18 -5.05 5.39
CA ASP A 80 13.19 -6.10 5.55
C ASP A 80 13.11 -7.19 4.46
N ARG A 81 12.25 -7.02 3.45
CA ARG A 81 11.97 -7.99 2.37
C ARG A 81 11.44 -9.34 2.85
N GLU A 82 10.88 -9.38 4.05
CA GLU A 82 10.18 -10.53 4.57
C GLU A 82 8.79 -10.60 3.96
N VAL A 83 8.34 -11.82 3.65
CA VAL A 83 6.96 -12.06 3.22
C VAL A 83 6.03 -11.93 4.42
N VAL A 84 5.23 -10.87 4.44
CA VAL A 84 4.21 -10.63 5.46
C VAL A 84 2.97 -11.47 5.16
N PHE A 85 2.53 -11.48 3.91
CA PHE A 85 1.36 -12.24 3.47
C PHE A 85 1.50 -12.71 2.02
N SER A 86 0.77 -13.76 1.64
CA SER A 86 0.73 -14.22 0.25
C SER A 86 -0.63 -14.78 -0.15
N TRP A 87 -1.12 -14.35 -1.30
CA TRP A 87 -2.25 -14.95 -1.99
C TRP A 87 -1.74 -16.01 -2.98
N PRO A 88 -2.42 -17.16 -3.09
CA PRO A 88 -1.96 -18.26 -3.93
C PRO A 88 -2.01 -17.94 -5.43
N ASN A 89 -2.80 -16.95 -5.84
CA ASN A 89 -2.93 -16.48 -7.22
C ASN A 89 -3.55 -15.07 -7.26
N THR A 90 -3.67 -14.51 -8.47
CA THR A 90 -4.27 -13.18 -8.70
C THR A 90 -5.77 -13.14 -8.43
N GLU A 91 -6.49 -14.25 -8.62
CA GLU A 91 -7.94 -14.33 -8.40
C GLU A 91 -8.29 -14.20 -6.91
N GLU A 92 -7.55 -14.88 -6.04
CA GLU A 92 -7.72 -14.83 -4.59
C GLU A 92 -7.30 -13.46 -4.03
N PHE A 93 -6.27 -12.84 -4.62
CA PHE A 93 -5.94 -11.44 -4.33
C PHE A 93 -7.10 -10.51 -4.68
N LEU A 94 -7.65 -10.61 -5.90
CA LEU A 94 -8.79 -9.79 -6.31
C LEU A 94 -10.03 -10.02 -5.43
N ALA A 95 -10.27 -11.25 -4.99
CA ALA A 95 -11.37 -11.59 -4.09
C ALA A 95 -11.22 -10.99 -2.69
N SER A 96 -9.98 -10.67 -2.27
CA SER A 96 -9.72 -10.02 -0.99
C SER A 96 -9.87 -8.49 -1.01
N LEU A 97 -10.02 -7.89 -2.19
CA LEU A 97 -10.23 -6.45 -2.31
C LEU A 97 -11.66 -6.08 -1.89
N SER A 98 -11.78 -4.94 -1.21
CA SER A 98 -13.06 -4.44 -0.71
C SER A 98 -13.24 -2.95 -1.01
N LYS A 99 -14.52 -2.56 -1.08
CA LYS A 99 -14.98 -1.17 -1.26
C LYS A 99 -15.30 -0.51 0.08
N GLU A 100 -15.20 -1.27 1.17
CA GLU A 100 -15.49 -0.80 2.51
C GLU A 100 -14.30 0.00 3.02
N GLU A 101 -14.55 1.24 3.43
CA GLU A 101 -13.51 2.06 4.05
C GLU A 101 -13.18 1.51 5.45
N VAL A 102 -11.90 1.47 5.80
CA VAL A 102 -11.46 1.12 7.15
C VAL A 102 -11.81 2.27 8.09
N VAL A 103 -12.73 2.03 9.02
CA VAL A 103 -13.11 3.01 10.04
C VAL A 103 -12.09 2.98 11.16
N TYR A 104 -11.25 4.02 11.23
CA TYR A 104 -10.40 4.24 12.40
C TYR A 104 -11.21 4.96 13.48
N ASP A 105 -11.59 4.24 14.54
CA ASP A 105 -12.37 4.77 15.68
C ASP A 105 -11.63 5.83 16.53
N THR A 106 -10.41 6.20 16.15
CA THR A 106 -9.58 7.13 16.91
C THR A 106 -9.41 8.44 16.15
N GLU A 107 -9.99 9.52 16.69
CA GLU A 107 -9.55 10.88 16.37
C GLU A 107 -8.03 10.94 16.58
N PRO A 108 -7.25 11.48 15.62
CA PRO A 108 -5.81 11.64 15.82
C PRO A 108 -5.59 12.59 17.01
N GLU A 109 -5.20 12.02 18.15
CA GLU A 109 -4.72 12.81 19.28
C GLU A 109 -3.42 13.50 18.85
N ILE A 110 -3.50 14.80 18.60
CA ILE A 110 -2.33 15.63 18.40
C ILE A 110 -1.57 15.68 19.74
N ILE A 111 -0.64 14.75 19.92
CA ILE A 111 0.30 14.79 21.03
C ILE A 111 1.35 15.88 20.75
N SER A 112 1.50 16.79 21.72
CA SER A 112 2.30 18.03 21.64
C SER A 112 3.80 17.84 21.39
N ALA A 113 4.27 16.61 21.15
CA ALA A 113 5.69 16.29 20.93
C ALA A 113 6.19 16.67 19.52
N TRP A 114 5.29 16.93 18.56
CA TRP A 114 5.63 17.19 17.16
C TRP A 114 5.42 18.63 16.70
N ILE A 115 4.91 19.48 17.59
CA ILE A 115 4.61 20.88 17.29
C ILE A 115 5.55 21.73 18.13
N ASP A 116 6.30 22.61 17.48
CA ASP A 116 7.07 23.66 18.16
C ASP A 116 6.15 24.36 19.17
N PRO A 117 6.55 24.51 20.44
CA PRO A 117 5.73 25.14 21.48
C PRO A 117 5.12 26.48 21.06
N ASP A 118 5.81 27.25 20.21
CA ASP A 118 5.34 28.54 19.70
C ASP A 118 4.22 28.39 18.65
N LEU A 119 4.23 27.31 17.88
CA LEU A 119 3.14 26.97 16.94
C LEU A 119 1.91 26.44 17.69
N LEU A 120 2.12 25.68 18.76
CA LEU A 120 1.05 25.20 19.63
C LEU A 120 0.34 26.37 20.33
N ALA A 121 1.10 27.36 20.82
CA ALA A 121 0.56 28.57 21.43
C ALA A 121 -0.25 29.41 20.44
N LYS A 122 0.24 29.60 19.20
CA LYS A 122 -0.48 30.33 18.15
C LYS A 122 -1.76 29.64 17.71
N ALA A 123 -1.78 28.30 17.61
CA ALA A 123 -2.97 27.54 17.25
C ALA A 123 -4.09 27.68 18.32
N ASN A 124 -3.71 27.69 19.60
CA ASN A 124 -4.66 27.89 20.70
C ASN A 124 -5.23 29.32 20.77
N ASP A 125 -4.45 30.33 20.39
CA ASP A 125 -4.92 31.73 20.30
C ASP A 125 -5.98 31.93 19.20
N PHE A 126 -5.97 31.11 18.13
CA PHE A 126 -7.00 31.13 17.10
C PHE A 126 -8.34 30.55 17.57
N LYS A 127 -8.32 29.54 18.46
CA LYS A 127 -9.55 28.94 19.02
C LYS A 127 -10.30 29.88 19.97
N ASN A 128 -9.61 30.81 20.62
CA ASN A 128 -10.20 31.74 21.59
C ASN A 128 -10.73 33.06 20.98
N LYS A 129 -10.76 33.17 19.65
CA LYS A 129 -11.22 34.37 18.92
C LYS A 129 -12.48 34.17 18.06
N LEU A 130 -13.19 33.04 18.21
CA LEU A 130 -14.53 32.81 17.67
C LEU A 130 -15.59 32.93 18.76
#